data_AF-A0A7G2IQ49-F1
#
_entry.id   AF-A0A7G2IQ49-F1
#
_cell.length_a   1.000
_cell.length_b   1.000
_cell.length_c   1.000
_cell.angle_alpha   90.00
_cell.angle_beta   90.00
_cell.angle_gamma   90.00
#
_symmetry.space_group_name_H-M   'P 1'
#
loop_
_entity.id
_entity.type
_entity.pdbx_description
1 polymer ?
#
loop_
_entity_poly.entity_id
_entity_poly.type
_entity_poly.pdbx_seq_one_letter_code
_entity_poly.pdbx_strand_id
1 'polypeptide(L)' 'MQRCKKARSKFLQAYEGNMIVRGEGDDIWYQRLWRQLDADTLETIVLQSQRYLLPIFRFNQS' A
#
# COMPACT_ATOMS: atom_id res chain seq x y z
N MET A 1 16.96 10.79 3.61
CA MET A 1 16.38 9.47 3.23
C MET A 1 15.79 8.67 4.42
N GLN A 2 15.34 9.30 5.52
CA GLN A 2 14.86 8.57 6.73
C GLN A 2 13.32 8.45 6.82
N ARG A 3 12.56 9.36 6.19
CA ARG A 3 11.07 9.36 6.22
C ARG A 3 10.45 8.21 5.41
N CYS A 4 11.14 7.71 4.38
CA CYS A 4 10.65 6.65 3.49
C CYS A 4 10.50 5.28 4.18
N LYS A 5 11.31 4.97 5.19
CA LYS A 5 11.30 3.65 5.85
C LYS A 5 10.03 3.40 6.68
N LYS A 6 9.58 4.42 7.42
CA LYS A 6 8.35 4.31 8.24
C LYS A 6 7.09 4.20 7.37
N ALA A 7 7.02 4.99 6.30
CA ALA A 7 5.91 4.94 5.35
C ALA A 7 5.85 3.58 4.63
N ARG A 8 6.98 3.06 4.16
CA ARG A 8 7.07 1.72 3.55
C ARG A 8 6.64 0.62 4.51
N SER A 9 7.04 0.69 5.77
CA SER A 9 6.62 -0.26 6.79
C SER A 9 5.10 -0.24 7.02
N LYS A 10 4.48 0.96 7.02
CA LYS A 10 3.02 1.07 7.14
C LYS A 10 2.26 0.53 5.92
N PHE A 11 2.81 0.74 4.73
CA PHE A 11 2.27 0.15 3.51
C PHE A 11 2.30 -1.38 3.58
N LEU A 12 3.46 -1.98 3.89
CA LEU A 12 3.59 -3.44 3.98
C LEU A 12 2.72 -4.02 5.09
N GLN A 13 2.59 -3.34 6.22
CA GLN A 13 1.68 -3.74 7.29
C GLN A 13 0.22 -3.83 6.82
N ALA A 14 -0.24 -2.87 6.00
CA ALA A 14 -1.60 -2.90 5.45
C ALA A 14 -1.76 -3.96 4.34
N TYR A 15 -0.71 -4.14 3.54
CA TYR A 15 -0.70 -5.06 2.40
C TYR A 15 -0.63 -6.53 2.83
N GLU A 16 0.23 -6.89 3.79
CA GLU A 16 0.36 -8.26 4.31
C GLU A 16 -0.65 -8.55 5.42
N GLY A 17 -1.02 -7.52 6.18
CA GLY A 17 -1.89 -7.64 7.35
C GLY A 17 -1.17 -8.22 8.56
N ASN A 18 -1.95 -8.70 9.52
CA ASN A 18 -1.50 -9.32 10.75
C ASN A 18 -2.13 -10.72 10.90
N MET A 19 -1.74 -11.46 11.94
CA MET A 19 -2.27 -12.82 12.21
C MET A 19 -3.81 -12.86 12.40
N ILE A 20 -4.43 -11.75 12.82
CA ILE A 20 -5.87 -11.67 13.10
C ILE A 20 -6.65 -11.05 11.92
N VAL A 21 -6.06 -10.08 11.23
CA VAL A 21 -6.70 -9.34 10.13
C VAL A 21 -5.82 -9.48 8.90
N ARG A 22 -6.37 -10.13 7.87
CA ARG A 22 -5.64 -10.35 6.61
C ARG A 22 -5.41 -9.02 5.89
N GLY A 23 -4.27 -8.92 5.21
CA GLY A 23 -3.90 -7.74 4.47
C GLY A 23 -4.62 -7.61 3.14
N GLU A 24 -4.52 -6.42 2.55
CA GLU A 24 -5.07 -6.12 1.22
C GLU A 24 -4.54 -7.08 0.14
N GLY A 25 -3.29 -7.52 0.26
CA GLY A 25 -2.64 -8.42 -0.70
C GLY A 25 -3.19 -9.86 -0.71
N ASP A 26 -4.01 -10.25 0.26
CA ASP A 26 -4.69 -11.56 0.25
C ASP A 26 -5.92 -11.58 -0.67
N ASP A 27 -6.27 -10.44 -1.27
CA ASP A 27 -7.35 -10.34 -2.25
C ASP A 27 -7.02 -11.15 -3.53
N ILE A 28 -7.99 -11.94 -3.98
CA ILE A 28 -7.92 -12.76 -5.20
C ILE A 28 -7.58 -11.95 -6.45
N TRP A 29 -7.97 -10.68 -6.52
CA TRP A 29 -7.73 -9.80 -7.66
C TRP A 29 -6.26 -9.42 -7.76
N TYR A 30 -5.61 -9.10 -6.63
CA TYR A 30 -4.18 -8.84 -6.59
C TYR A 30 -3.36 -10.11 -6.83
N GLN A 31 -3.77 -11.24 -6.22
CA GLN A 31 -3.08 -12.53 -6.39
C GLN A 31 -3.06 -13.05 -7.83
N ARG A 32 -4.04 -12.66 -8.67
CA ARG A 32 -4.06 -12.96 -10.10
C ARG A 32 -3.04 -12.16 -10.91
N LEU A 33 -2.70 -10.96 -10.46
CA LEU A 33 -1.73 -10.09 -11.12
C LEU A 33 -0.30 -10.45 -10.73
N TRP A 34 -0.06 -10.66 -9.43
CA TRP A 34 1.24 -11.05 -8.90
C TRP A 34 1.06 -11.89 -7.62
N ARG A 35 1.91 -12.91 -7.44
CA ARG A 35 1.92 -13.73 -6.21
C ARG A 35 2.82 -13.16 -5.11
N GLN A 36 3.83 -12.40 -5.49
CA GLN A 36 4.74 -11.72 -4.58
C GLN A 36 4.88 -10.26 -5.02
N LEU A 37 4.86 -9.35 -4.04
CA LEU A 37 4.98 -7.93 -4.30
C LEU A 37 6.46 -7.56 -4.46
N ASP A 38 6.84 -7.14 -5.65
CA ASP A 38 8.19 -6.62 -5.93
C ASP A 38 8.30 -5.12 -5.66
N ALA A 39 9.53 -4.62 -5.54
CA ALA A 39 9.84 -3.21 -5.30
C ALA A 39 9.27 -2.30 -6.39
N ASP A 40 9.38 -2.66 -7.66
CA ASP A 40 8.90 -1.86 -8.79
C ASP A 40 7.36 -1.72 -8.79
N THR A 41 6.67 -2.82 -8.49
CA THR A 41 5.20 -2.84 -8.35
C THR A 41 4.76 -1.98 -7.17
N LEU A 42 5.47 -2.07 -6.04
CA LEU A 42 5.20 -1.23 -4.86
C LEU A 42 5.34 0.25 -5.21
N GLU A 43 6.42 0.65 -5.89
CA GLU A 43 6.60 2.04 -6.31
C GLU A 43 5.51 2.52 -7.26
N THR A 44 5.09 1.65 -8.18
CA THR A 44 3.98 1.94 -9.09
C THR A 44 2.68 2.16 -8.33
N ILE A 45 2.36 1.31 -7.34
CA ILE A 45 1.18 1.48 -6.48
C ILE A 45 1.25 2.81 -5.74
N VAL A 46 2.39 3.15 -5.14
CA VAL A 46 2.55 4.43 -4.41
C VAL A 46 2.31 5.62 -5.33
N LEU A 47 2.88 5.63 -6.54
CA LEU A 47 2.71 6.70 -7.51
C LEU A 47 1.25 6.86 -7.94
N GLN A 48 0.58 5.75 -8.28
CA GLN A 48 -0.81 5.78 -8.74
C GLN A 48 -1.77 6.14 -7.59
N SER A 49 -1.61 5.50 -6.43
CA SER A 49 -2.44 5.77 -5.26
C SER A 49 -2.28 7.20 -4.76
N GLN A 50 -1.07 7.77 -4.78
CA GLN A 50 -0.88 9.18 -4.44
C GLN A 50 -1.65 10.11 -5.37
N ARG A 51 -1.69 9.82 -6.68
CA ARG A 51 -2.43 10.65 -7.65
C ARG A 51 -3.91 10.75 -7.32
N TYR A 52 -4.54 9.66 -6.90
CA TYR A 52 -5.99 9.60 -6.68
C TYR A 52 -6.41 9.80 -5.23
N LEU A 53 -5.62 9.33 -4.26
CA LEU A 53 -5.99 9.33 -2.85
C LEU A 53 -5.50 10.56 -2.09
N LEU A 54 -4.44 11.25 -2.57
CA LEU A 54 -3.90 12.43 -1.89
C LEU A 54 -4.94 13.56 -1.69
N PRO A 55 -5.84 13.87 -2.65
CA PRO A 55 -6.87 14.88 -2.43
C PRO A 55 -7.75 14.57 -1.22
N ILE A 56 -8.10 13.29 -1.00
CA ILE A 56 -8.94 12.86 0.13
C ILE A 56 -8.27 13.27 1.45
N PHE A 57 -6.98 12.98 1.62
CA PHE A 57 -6.24 13.37 2.82
C PHE A 57 -6.04 14.88 2.96
N ARG A 58 -5.92 15.62 1.85
CA ARG A 58 -5.72 17.08 1.89
C ARG A 58 -6.97 17.85 2.32
N PHE A 59 -8.15 17.35 1.94
CA PHE A 59 -9.43 18.02 2.21
C PHE A 59 -10.22 17.37 3.34
N ASN A 60 -9.71 16.30 3.94
CA ASN A 60 -10.28 15.71 5.14
C ASN A 60 -10.04 16.66 6.33
N GLN A 61 -11.00 17.53 6.63
CA GLN A 61 -11.02 18.35 7.84
C GLN A 61 -11.46 17.47 9.01
N SER A 62 -10.57 17.28 9.99
CA SER A 62 -10.90 16.69 11.31
C SER A 62 -11.38 17.75 12.28
#